data_AF-A0A2A5HKK6-F1
#
_entry.id   AF-A0A2A5HKK6-F1
#
_cell.length_a   1.000
_cell.length_b   1.000
_cell.length_c   1.000
_cell.angle_alpha   90.00
_cell.angle_beta   90.00
_cell.angle_gamma   90.00
#
_symmetry.space_group_name_H-M   'P 1'
#
loop_
_entity.id
_entity.type
_entity.pdbx_description
1 polymer ?
#
loop_
_entity_poly.entity_id
_entity_poly.type
_entity_poly.pdbx_seq_one_letter_code
_entity_poly.pdbx_strand_id
1 'polypeptide(L)'
;MKKILSYLFFIPVLLVSGCSWVEYFTIGNKTDAPITVTYELNELEEDNIFGIFINNPEAYQLSKLSKIQWDNKFELEDLDDNPVIVKVILPPKTIMIFGRLHNDTYESNNQQFINSRDFNFSSMVIEHQGEIIQITKATFDDYFLKKNGYVKFDVE
;
A
#
# COMPACT_ATOMS: atom_id res chain seq x y z
N MET A 1 9.92 -35.15 -59.18
CA MET A 1 10.10 -33.72 -58.80
C MET A 1 8.70 -33.12 -58.77
N LYS A 2 8.14 -32.66 -57.65
CA LYS A 2 8.57 -31.54 -56.80
C LYS A 2 8.29 -31.87 -55.33
N LYS A 3 9.26 -31.52 -54.47
CA LYS A 3 9.11 -31.46 -53.01
C LYS A 3 8.32 -30.19 -52.69
N ILE A 4 7.26 -30.29 -51.88
CA ILE A 4 6.76 -29.12 -51.15
C ILE A 4 7.05 -29.39 -49.68
N LEU A 5 7.99 -28.58 -49.22
CA LEU A 5 8.58 -28.51 -47.90
C LEU A 5 7.73 -27.52 -47.09
N SER A 6 7.37 -27.87 -45.85
CA SER A 6 7.14 -26.93 -44.72
C SER A 6 5.90 -26.00 -44.85
N TYR A 7 5.14 -25.66 -43.81
CA TYR A 7 5.48 -25.41 -42.42
C TYR A 7 4.30 -25.80 -41.51
N LEU A 8 4.62 -26.50 -40.42
CA LEU A 8 3.86 -26.45 -39.18
C LEU A 8 3.76 -24.99 -38.73
N PHE A 9 2.60 -24.36 -38.89
CA PHE A 9 2.24 -23.20 -38.09
C PHE A 9 1.82 -23.70 -36.70
N PHE A 10 2.81 -24.09 -35.90
CA PHE A 10 2.67 -24.07 -34.45
C PHE A 10 2.71 -22.60 -34.04
N ILE A 11 1.54 -21.98 -33.91
CA ILE A 11 1.41 -20.75 -33.14
C ILE A 11 1.17 -21.21 -31.70
N PRO A 12 2.16 -21.24 -30.80
CA PRO A 12 1.82 -21.14 -29.40
C PRO A 12 1.31 -19.72 -29.23
N VAL A 13 -0.01 -19.57 -29.16
CA VAL A 13 -0.63 -18.41 -28.53
C VAL A 13 -0.14 -18.47 -27.09
N LEU A 14 1.01 -17.82 -26.85
CA LEU A 14 1.49 -17.46 -25.53
C LEU A 14 0.40 -16.55 -24.96
N LEU A 15 -0.53 -17.18 -24.26
CA LEU A 15 -1.38 -16.56 -23.26
C LEU A 15 -0.41 -15.96 -22.23
N VAL A 16 0.07 -14.75 -22.51
CA VAL A 16 0.61 -13.87 -21.48
C VAL A 16 -0.60 -13.42 -20.69
N SER A 17 -1.15 -14.32 -19.88
CA SER A 17 -1.97 -13.95 -18.74
C SER A 17 -1.04 -13.16 -17.84
N GLY A 18 -0.99 -11.84 -18.02
CA GLY A 18 -0.39 -10.96 -17.04
C GLY A 18 -1.12 -11.24 -15.74
N CYS A 19 -0.47 -11.98 -14.82
CA CYS A 19 -0.99 -12.12 -13.48
C CYS A 19 -1.16 -10.71 -12.96
N SER A 20 -2.37 -10.29 -12.64
CA SER A 20 -2.54 -9.02 -11.94
C SER A 20 -1.94 -9.19 -10.54
N TRP A 21 -1.10 -8.26 -10.11
CA TRP A 21 -0.56 -8.23 -8.75
C TRP A 21 -0.84 -6.88 -8.11
N VAL A 22 -0.76 -6.86 -6.79
CA VAL A 22 -1.01 -5.67 -5.97
C VAL A 22 0.13 -5.54 -4.98
N GLU A 23 0.77 -4.37 -4.94
CA GLU A 23 1.63 -3.98 -3.83
C GLU A 23 0.83 -3.20 -2.80
N TYR A 24 0.89 -3.66 -1.55
CA TYR A 24 0.17 -3.07 -0.44
C TYR A 24 1.09 -2.20 0.39
N PHE A 25 0.58 -1.01 0.75
CA PHE A 25 1.21 -0.10 1.69
C PHE A 25 0.58 -0.29 3.05
N THR A 26 1.39 -0.63 4.06
CA THR A 26 0.86 -1.13 5.33
C THR A 26 1.53 -0.57 6.57
N ILE A 27 0.73 -0.39 7.63
CA ILE A 27 1.20 -0.09 8.99
C ILE A 27 0.81 -1.25 9.90
N GLY A 28 1.78 -1.94 10.46
CA GLY A 28 1.55 -2.99 11.46
C GLY A 28 1.63 -2.44 12.87
N ASN A 29 0.56 -2.56 13.66
CA ASN A 29 0.64 -2.41 15.11
C ASN A 29 0.97 -3.77 15.73
N LYS A 30 2.25 -4.04 15.99
CA LYS A 30 2.70 -5.28 16.64
C LYS A 30 2.74 -5.18 18.16
N THR A 31 2.42 -4.03 18.72
CA THR A 31 2.45 -3.77 20.16
C THR A 31 1.27 -4.47 20.87
N ASP A 32 1.20 -4.34 22.19
CA ASP A 32 0.05 -4.77 23.00
C ASP A 32 -0.93 -3.61 23.30
N ALA A 33 -0.68 -2.42 22.75
CA ALA A 33 -1.49 -1.21 22.94
C ALA A 33 -2.06 -0.70 21.61
N PRO A 34 -3.22 -0.01 21.60
CA PRO A 34 -3.66 0.68 20.39
C PRO A 34 -2.68 1.81 20.03
N ILE A 35 -2.60 2.11 18.73
CA ILE A 35 -1.90 3.30 18.23
C ILE A 35 -2.89 4.20 17.50
N THR A 36 -2.65 5.50 17.51
CA THR A 36 -3.40 6.44 16.67
C THR A 36 -2.61 6.69 15.40
N VAL A 37 -3.22 6.51 14.25
CA VAL A 37 -2.62 6.86 12.95
C VAL A 37 -3.45 7.98 12.35
N THR A 38 -2.80 9.10 12.03
CA THR A 38 -3.37 10.19 11.24
C THR A 38 -2.57 10.31 9.96
N TYR A 39 -3.19 10.32 8.79
CA TYR A 39 -2.50 10.62 7.53
C TYR A 39 -3.31 11.54 6.64
N GLU A 40 -2.58 12.35 5.88
CA GLU A 40 -3.13 13.35 4.98
C GLU A 40 -2.82 12.99 3.53
N LEU A 41 -3.84 13.13 2.69
CA LEU A 41 -3.77 12.88 1.26
C LEU A 41 -3.77 14.20 0.50
N ASN A 42 -3.03 14.25 -0.60
CA ASN A 42 -3.16 15.38 -1.53
C ASN A 42 -4.49 15.24 -2.29
N GLU A 43 -5.16 16.37 -2.52
CA GLU A 43 -6.36 16.42 -3.37
C GLU A 43 -6.03 15.93 -4.79
N LEU A 44 -6.90 15.10 -5.35
CA LEU A 44 -6.70 14.54 -6.70
C LEU A 44 -7.05 15.53 -7.83
N GLU A 45 -7.25 16.81 -7.51
CA GLU A 45 -7.67 17.83 -8.48
C GLU A 45 -6.53 18.26 -9.43
N GLU A 46 -5.28 17.93 -9.10
CA GLU A 46 -4.13 18.16 -9.96
C GLU A 46 -3.96 17.02 -10.99
N ASP A 47 -3.82 17.37 -12.28
CA ASP A 47 -3.66 16.42 -13.39
C ASP A 47 -2.48 15.43 -13.23
N ASN A 48 -1.56 15.73 -12.31
CA ASN A 48 -0.34 14.96 -12.08
C ASN A 48 -0.35 14.09 -10.82
N ILE A 49 -1.47 14.00 -10.08
CA ILE A 49 -1.53 13.16 -8.87
C ILE A 49 -2.16 11.79 -9.17
N PHE A 50 -1.52 10.73 -8.67
CA PHE A 50 -1.95 9.35 -8.77
C PHE A 50 -2.42 8.82 -7.42
N GLY A 51 -3.73 8.57 -7.32
CA GLY A 51 -4.41 8.12 -6.10
C GLY A 51 -4.18 6.64 -5.77
N ILE A 52 -3.07 6.32 -5.11
CA ILE A 52 -2.79 4.95 -4.62
C ILE A 52 -3.08 4.80 -3.12
N PHE A 53 -3.04 5.90 -2.37
CA PHE A 53 -3.37 5.95 -0.96
C PHE A 53 -4.86 6.27 -0.82
N ILE A 54 -5.53 5.55 0.07
CA ILE A 54 -7.00 5.53 0.16
C ILE A 54 -7.46 6.26 1.42
N ASN A 55 -8.59 6.94 1.36
CA ASN A 55 -9.19 7.62 2.52
C ASN A 55 -10.09 6.70 3.37
N ASN A 56 -10.24 5.43 2.98
CA ASN A 56 -10.98 4.43 3.73
C ASN A 56 -10.10 3.18 3.88
N PRO A 57 -9.15 3.18 4.83
CA PRO A 57 -8.21 2.10 4.98
C PRO A 57 -8.88 0.83 5.51
N GLU A 58 -8.24 -0.31 5.30
CA GLU A 58 -8.71 -1.59 5.84
C GLU A 58 -7.75 -2.11 6.89
N ALA A 59 -8.28 -2.64 8.00
CA ALA A 59 -7.46 -3.34 8.99
C ALA A 59 -7.76 -4.83 9.04
N TYR A 60 -6.73 -5.61 9.36
CA TYR A 60 -6.80 -7.07 9.52
C TYR A 60 -6.03 -7.52 10.75
N GLN A 61 -6.45 -8.63 11.35
CA GLN A 61 -5.72 -9.27 12.44
C GLN A 61 -4.34 -9.76 11.95
N LEU A 62 -3.30 -9.54 12.74
CA LEU A 62 -2.03 -10.23 12.59
C LEU A 62 -2.03 -11.53 13.40
N SER A 63 -1.53 -12.60 12.78
CA SER A 63 -1.20 -13.83 13.50
C SER A 63 0.01 -13.65 14.43
N LYS A 64 0.25 -14.62 15.32
CA LYS A 64 1.46 -14.66 16.16
C LYS A 64 2.78 -14.61 15.37
N LEU A 65 2.76 -15.00 14.10
CA LEU A 65 3.90 -14.95 13.19
C LEU A 65 3.91 -13.69 12.31
N SER A 66 3.16 -12.64 12.68
CA SER A 66 3.02 -11.38 11.92
C SER A 66 2.53 -11.56 10.48
N LYS A 67 1.74 -12.61 10.21
CA LYS A 67 1.04 -12.78 8.94
C LYS A 67 -0.36 -12.19 8.99
N ILE A 68 -0.79 -11.52 7.92
CA ILE A 68 -2.14 -10.99 7.74
C ILE A 68 -3.15 -12.15 7.72
N GLN A 69 -4.20 -12.05 8.53
CA GLN A 69 -5.35 -12.95 8.52
C GLN A 69 -6.46 -12.29 7.69
N TRP A 70 -6.47 -12.54 6.37
CA TRP A 70 -7.38 -11.88 5.42
C TRP A 70 -8.86 -12.09 5.72
N ASP A 71 -9.22 -13.20 6.37
CA ASP A 71 -10.59 -13.50 6.75
C ASP A 71 -11.03 -12.76 8.03
N ASN A 72 -10.10 -12.14 8.75
CA ASN A 72 -10.32 -11.45 10.03
C ASN A 72 -10.13 -9.94 9.86
N LYS A 73 -11.08 -9.32 9.15
CA LYS A 73 -11.12 -7.86 8.97
C LYS A 73 -11.58 -7.16 10.26
N PHE A 74 -10.95 -6.03 10.55
CA PHE A 74 -11.40 -5.08 11.56
C PHE A 74 -12.00 -3.86 10.87
N GLU A 75 -13.12 -3.39 11.40
CA GLU A 75 -13.68 -2.11 11.01
C GLU A 75 -12.88 -1.01 11.71
N LEU A 76 -12.40 -0.04 10.91
CA LEU A 76 -11.79 1.17 11.41
C LEU A 76 -12.85 2.28 11.35
N GLU A 77 -13.00 3.00 12.44
CA GLU A 77 -13.78 4.23 12.49
C GLU A 77 -12.83 5.39 12.19
N ASP A 78 -13.17 6.19 11.18
CA ASP A 78 -12.49 7.47 10.95
C ASP A 78 -13.00 8.47 11.98
N LEU A 79 -12.07 9.09 12.69
CA LEU A 79 -12.31 10.05 13.76
C LEU A 79 -12.18 11.49 13.27
N ASP A 80 -11.95 11.69 11.97
CA ASP A 80 -11.96 12.99 11.30
C ASP A 80 -13.00 13.00 10.18
N ASP A 81 -13.70 14.12 10.01
CA ASP A 81 -14.74 14.30 8.98
C ASP A 81 -14.15 14.87 7.67
N ASN A 82 -12.86 15.23 7.65
CA ASN A 82 -12.21 15.81 6.49
C ASN A 82 -11.87 14.70 5.45
N PRO A 83 -12.35 14.79 4.20
CA PRO A 83 -12.14 13.74 3.20
C PRO A 83 -10.68 13.49 2.80
N VAL A 84 -9.76 14.42 3.12
CA VAL A 84 -8.32 14.29 2.84
C VAL A 84 -7.49 13.92 4.07
N ILE A 85 -8.09 13.86 5.26
CA ILE A 85 -7.43 13.43 6.49
C ILE A 85 -8.10 12.16 6.96
N VAL A 86 -7.31 11.10 7.17
CA VAL A 86 -7.79 9.89 7.81
C VAL A 86 -7.20 9.82 9.19
N LYS A 87 -8.04 9.66 10.20
CA LYS A 87 -7.61 9.50 11.59
C LYS A 87 -8.24 8.28 12.21
N VAL A 88 -7.45 7.25 12.46
CA VAL A 88 -7.96 5.97 12.97
C VAL A 88 -7.19 5.51 14.21
N ILE A 89 -7.88 4.79 15.08
CA ILE A 89 -7.24 4.00 16.14
C ILE A 89 -7.00 2.59 15.60
N LEU A 90 -5.75 2.20 15.48
CA LEU A 90 -5.35 0.86 15.03
C LEU A 90 -5.14 -0.06 16.25
N PRO A 91 -5.99 -1.10 16.44
CA PRO A 91 -5.91 -1.96 17.62
C PRO A 91 -4.61 -2.76 17.72
N PRO A 92 -4.26 -3.28 18.90
CA PRO A 92 -3.10 -4.16 19.08
C PRO A 92 -3.13 -5.36 18.13
N LYS A 93 -1.95 -5.78 17.67
CA LYS A 93 -1.76 -6.96 16.81
C LYS A 93 -2.58 -6.90 15.51
N THR A 94 -2.71 -5.72 14.91
CA THR A 94 -3.40 -5.54 13.62
C THR A 94 -2.48 -4.93 12.59
N ILE A 95 -2.88 -5.00 11.33
CA ILE A 95 -2.22 -4.33 10.21
C ILE A 95 -3.25 -3.55 9.42
N MET A 96 -2.94 -2.28 9.16
CA MET A 96 -3.72 -1.41 8.31
C MET A 96 -3.13 -1.40 6.90
N ILE A 97 -3.99 -1.51 5.89
CA ILE A 97 -3.69 -1.27 4.48
C ILE A 97 -4.26 0.11 4.14
N PHE A 98 -3.37 1.06 3.85
CA PHE A 98 -3.73 2.45 3.55
C PHE A 98 -3.36 2.85 2.10
N GLY A 99 -2.81 1.94 1.32
CA GLY A 99 -2.57 2.15 -0.10
C GLY A 99 -2.42 0.85 -0.89
N ARG A 100 -2.72 0.93 -2.19
CA ARG A 100 -2.67 -0.19 -3.14
C ARG A 100 -2.13 0.28 -4.49
N LEU A 101 -1.09 -0.37 -4.96
CA LEU A 101 -0.53 -0.17 -6.30
C LEU A 101 -0.76 -1.42 -7.15
N HIS A 102 -1.59 -1.30 -8.19
CA HIS A 102 -1.97 -2.41 -9.04
C HIS A 102 -1.07 -2.52 -10.28
N ASN A 103 -0.58 -3.72 -10.57
CA ASN A 103 0.21 -4.06 -11.77
C ASN A 103 1.47 -3.20 -11.97
N ASP A 104 2.01 -2.65 -10.88
CA ASP A 104 3.24 -1.88 -10.87
C ASP A 104 4.04 -2.21 -9.60
N THR A 105 5.25 -1.68 -9.48
CA THR A 105 6.18 -1.93 -8.38
C THR A 105 6.69 -0.62 -7.83
N TYR A 106 6.54 -0.39 -6.53
CA TYR A 106 7.14 0.75 -5.84
C TYR A 106 8.65 0.53 -5.63
N GLU A 107 9.48 1.51 -6.02
CA GLU A 107 10.92 1.55 -5.69
C GLU A 107 11.25 2.68 -4.71
N SER A 108 10.67 3.89 -4.87
CA SER A 108 10.80 5.01 -3.92
C SER A 108 9.68 6.05 -4.04
N ASN A 109 9.56 6.95 -3.05
CA ASN A 109 8.53 7.98 -2.99
C ASN A 109 8.82 9.18 -3.91
N ASN A 110 10.09 9.37 -4.26
CA ASN A 110 10.52 10.38 -5.24
C ASN A 110 10.58 9.84 -6.67
N GLN A 111 10.22 8.57 -6.87
CA GLN A 111 10.11 8.02 -8.19
C GLN A 111 8.93 8.65 -8.91
N GLN A 112 9.20 9.28 -10.04
CA GLN A 112 8.15 9.75 -10.94
C GLN A 112 7.50 8.52 -11.60
N PHE A 113 6.42 7.99 -11.02
CA PHE A 113 5.74 6.78 -11.49
C PHE A 113 4.57 7.07 -12.43
N ILE A 114 4.43 6.23 -13.46
CA ILE A 114 3.48 6.25 -14.60
C ILE A 114 3.16 7.66 -15.11
N ASN A 115 3.77 8.06 -16.22
CA ASN A 115 3.54 9.35 -16.90
C ASN A 115 3.88 10.58 -16.04
N SER A 116 4.95 10.49 -15.24
CA SER A 116 5.45 11.60 -14.40
C SER A 116 4.54 12.02 -13.25
N ARG A 117 3.65 11.14 -12.79
CA ARG A 117 2.69 11.42 -11.72
C ARG A 117 3.29 11.24 -10.32
N ASP A 118 2.80 12.06 -9.39
CA ASP A 118 3.10 12.03 -7.97
C ASP A 118 2.08 11.21 -7.20
N PHE A 119 2.48 10.45 -6.18
CA PHE A 119 1.52 9.80 -5.30
C PHE A 119 0.77 10.82 -4.42
N ASN A 120 -0.48 10.51 -4.08
CA ASN A 120 -1.36 11.37 -3.28
C ASN A 120 -1.05 11.37 -1.77
N PHE A 121 0.18 11.12 -1.34
CA PHE A 121 0.58 11.18 0.07
C PHE A 121 1.18 12.55 0.43
N SER A 122 0.70 13.15 1.52
CA SER A 122 1.24 14.38 2.09
C SER A 122 2.10 14.08 3.33
N SER A 123 1.45 13.59 4.38
CA SER A 123 2.07 13.39 5.69
C SER A 123 1.37 12.32 6.51
N MET A 124 2.03 11.84 7.57
CA MET A 124 1.49 10.89 8.52
C MET A 124 2.08 11.12 9.91
N VAL A 125 1.23 10.98 10.91
CA VAL A 125 1.57 11.00 12.33
C VAL A 125 1.09 9.70 12.96
N ILE A 126 1.99 9.02 13.66
CA ILE A 126 1.70 7.82 14.44
C ILE A 126 2.00 8.11 15.90
N GLU A 127 0.98 7.97 16.75
CA GLU A 127 1.11 8.17 18.20
C GLU A 127 1.06 6.82 18.92
N HIS A 128 2.07 6.53 19.74
CA HIS A 128 2.17 5.31 20.51
C HIS A 128 2.82 5.59 21.88
N GLN A 129 2.10 5.32 22.98
CA GLN A 129 2.63 5.45 24.35
C GLN A 129 3.29 6.80 24.69
N GLY A 130 2.83 7.89 24.07
CA GLY A 130 3.39 9.24 24.25
C GLY A 130 4.56 9.58 23.33
N GLU A 131 5.01 8.63 22.51
CA GLU A 131 5.91 8.88 21.39
C GLU A 131 5.13 9.27 20.14
N ILE A 132 5.69 10.20 19.37
CA ILE A 132 5.12 10.70 18.12
C ILE A 132 6.12 10.46 17.00
N ILE A 133 5.70 9.69 16.00
CA ILE A 133 6.46 9.46 14.77
C ILE A 133 5.82 10.30 13.67
N GLN A 134 6.58 11.24 13.12
CA GLN A 134 6.13 12.09 12.02
C GLN A 134 6.83 11.67 10.72
N ILE A 135 6.03 11.29 9.74
CA ILE A 135 6.48 10.87 8.42
C ILE A 135 5.96 11.89 7.42
N THR A 136 6.85 12.40 6.58
CA THR A 136 6.52 13.35 5.51
C THR A 136 6.76 12.68 4.17
N LYS A 137 6.28 13.29 3.08
CA LYS A 137 6.66 12.84 1.74
C LYS A 137 8.19 12.68 1.59
N ALA A 138 8.99 13.57 2.16
CA ALA A 138 10.45 13.50 2.06
C ALA A 138 11.08 12.33 2.85
N THR A 139 10.46 11.91 3.95
CA THR A 139 10.99 10.87 4.85
C THR A 139 10.28 9.53 4.71
N PHE A 140 9.32 9.40 3.80
CA PHE A 140 8.49 8.19 3.65
C PHE A 140 9.34 6.92 3.50
N ASP A 141 10.34 6.94 2.62
CA ASP A 141 11.19 5.78 2.34
C ASP A 141 12.14 5.41 3.48
N ASP A 142 12.35 6.31 4.45
CA ASP A 142 13.13 6.00 5.66
C ASP A 142 12.37 5.06 6.61
N TYR A 143 11.03 5.10 6.55
CA TYR A 143 10.14 4.33 7.41
C TYR A 143 9.52 3.13 6.68
N PHE A 144 9.07 3.32 5.44
CA PHE A 144 8.33 2.32 4.69
C PHE A 144 9.24 1.50 3.79
N LEU A 145 9.58 0.30 4.26
CA LEU A 145 10.54 -0.57 3.57
C LEU A 145 9.83 -1.75 2.90
N LYS A 146 10.31 -2.13 1.71
CA LYS A 146 9.81 -3.30 0.99
C LYS A 146 10.20 -4.59 1.70
N LYS A 147 9.22 -5.34 2.20
CA LYS A 147 9.42 -6.63 2.89
C LYS A 147 8.29 -7.59 2.54
N ASN A 148 8.63 -8.78 2.07
CA ASN A 148 7.67 -9.86 1.74
C ASN A 148 6.54 -9.45 0.77
N GLY A 149 6.82 -8.55 -0.18
CA GLY A 149 5.82 -8.05 -1.14
C GLY A 149 4.96 -6.89 -0.65
N TYR A 150 5.27 -6.32 0.53
CA TYR A 150 4.59 -5.16 1.11
C TYR A 150 5.57 -4.00 1.22
N VAL A 151 5.09 -2.77 1.06
CA VAL A 151 5.79 -1.55 1.47
C VAL A 151 5.30 -1.22 2.87
N LYS A 152 6.11 -1.44 3.91
CA LYS A 152 5.60 -1.51 5.28
C LYS A 152 6.41 -0.78 6.34
N PHE A 153 5.68 -0.28 7.33
CA PHE A 153 6.18 0.20 8.60
C PHE A 153 5.53 -0.61 9.74
N ASP A 154 6.31 -1.05 10.73
CA ASP A 154 5.80 -1.79 11.89
C ASP A 154 6.13 -1.01 13.16
N VAL A 155 5.11 -0.70 13.97
CA VAL A 155 5.28 -0.22 15.35
C VAL A 155 5.45 -1.44 16.26
N GLU A 156 6.51 -1.45 17.07
CA GLU A 156 6.91 -2.59 17.92
C GLU A 156 6.81 -2.27 19.41
#